data_AF-A0A9Q9ER00-F1
#
_entry.id   AF-A0A9Q9ER00-F1
#
_cell.length_a   1.000
_cell.length_b   1.000
_cell.length_c   1.000
_cell.angle_alpha   90.00
_cell.angle_beta   90.00
_cell.angle_gamma   90.00
#
_symmetry.space_group_name_H-M   'P 1'
#
loop_
_entity.id
_entity.type
_entity.pdbx_description
1 polymer ?
#
loop_
_entity_poly.entity_id
_entity_poly.type
_entity_poly.pdbx_seq_one_letter_code
_entity_poly.pdbx_strand_id
1 'polypeptide(L)'
;MPAGLRVRKPFAGAFAALLLASAYLGLSTSKIPTYGQSDKGLHLVTFFLLTTKFYWILETTRRRAIHLTLLTVTAGLSIGSEVVQALLPNGREFDPFDILANVVGSTGALLLSSWYHKRMLERKRKNKTYDIVPGEEDVDVELGEGPGLGAQESGVTDAQANGGAVKSTDVTQELDNWDENEEDWEEEGAEAGNKAEDEPSKKRAD
;
A
#
# COMPACT_ATOMS: atom_id res chain seq x y z
N MET A 1 -9.33 -1.11 -24.83
CA MET A 1 -9.12 0.33 -24.59
C MET A 1 -7.77 0.53 -23.94
N PRO A 2 -6.84 1.34 -24.49
CA PRO A 2 -5.64 1.69 -23.74
C PRO A 2 -6.10 2.39 -22.44
N ALA A 3 -5.73 1.82 -21.28
CA ALA A 3 -6.01 2.47 -20.01
C ALA A 3 -5.36 3.86 -20.04
N GLY A 4 -6.20 4.90 -20.03
CA GLY A 4 -5.74 6.28 -20.04
C GLY A 4 -4.79 6.54 -18.88
N LEU A 5 -3.83 7.43 -19.10
CA LEU A 5 -2.88 7.84 -18.06
C LEU A 5 -3.64 8.55 -16.93
N ARG A 6 -3.78 7.89 -15.78
CA ARG A 6 -4.40 8.51 -14.60
C ARG A 6 -3.37 9.33 -13.85
N VAL A 7 -3.78 10.51 -13.39
CA VAL A 7 -2.93 11.48 -12.69
C VAL A 7 -3.38 11.64 -11.25
N ARG A 8 -2.45 11.54 -10.32
CA ARG A 8 -2.69 11.82 -8.90
C ARG A 8 -2.62 13.32 -8.65
N LYS A 9 -3.81 13.96 -8.65
CA LYS A 9 -4.01 15.40 -8.43
C LYS A 9 -3.19 16.00 -7.28
N PRO A 10 -3.13 15.42 -6.07
CA PRO A 10 -2.38 16.04 -4.97
C PRO A 10 -0.87 16.11 -5.24
N PHE A 11 -0.29 15.07 -5.85
CA PHE A 11 1.12 15.07 -6.23
C PHE A 11 1.40 16.04 -7.36
N ALA A 12 0.50 16.16 -8.32
CA ALA A 12 0.61 17.14 -9.41
C ALA A 12 0.58 18.58 -8.88
N GLY A 13 -0.35 18.91 -7.99
CA GLY A 13 -0.43 20.23 -7.36
C GLY A 13 0.82 20.55 -6.53
N ALA A 14 1.27 19.60 -5.70
CA ALA A 14 2.50 19.78 -4.92
C ALA A 14 3.74 19.95 -5.80
N PHE A 15 3.85 19.19 -6.90
CA PHE A 15 4.93 19.34 -7.85
C PHE A 15 4.92 20.71 -8.52
N ALA A 16 3.75 21.17 -8.99
CA ALA A 16 3.62 22.49 -9.61
C ALA A 16 4.00 23.62 -8.63
N ALA A 17 3.55 23.55 -7.37
CA ALA A 17 3.91 24.51 -6.34
C ALA A 17 5.43 24.51 -6.06
N LEU A 18 6.04 23.33 -5.93
CA LEU A 18 7.49 23.21 -5.75
C LEU A 18 8.27 23.76 -6.94
N LEU A 19 7.79 23.50 -8.17
CA LEU A 19 8.44 23.95 -9.39
C LEU A 19 8.39 25.48 -9.54
N LEU A 20 7.26 26.10 -9.19
CA LEU A 20 7.13 27.55 -9.14
C LEU A 20 8.01 28.16 -8.05
N ALA A 21 8.03 27.55 -6.86
CA ALA A 21 8.89 28.00 -5.77
C ALA A 21 10.38 27.88 -6.12
N SER A 22 10.80 26.77 -6.74
CA SER A 22 12.19 26.58 -7.17
C SER A 22 12.58 27.55 -8.28
N ALA A 23 11.67 27.80 -9.24
CA ALA A 23 11.90 28.79 -10.29
C ALA A 23 12.02 30.21 -9.71
N TYR A 24 11.15 30.57 -8.77
CA TYR A 24 11.22 31.85 -8.07
C TYR A 24 12.55 32.01 -7.33
N LEU A 25 12.94 31.03 -6.50
CA LEU A 25 14.18 31.10 -5.74
C LEU A 25 15.42 31.10 -6.64
N GLY A 26 15.47 30.23 -7.65
CA GLY A 26 16.62 30.09 -8.55
C GLY A 26 16.80 31.24 -9.54
N LEU A 27 15.72 31.92 -9.93
CA LEU A 27 15.76 33.05 -10.87
C LEU A 27 15.73 34.42 -10.17
N SER A 28 15.35 34.47 -8.89
CA SER A 28 15.36 35.71 -8.12
C SER A 28 16.76 36.31 -8.02
N THR A 29 16.86 37.60 -8.29
CA THR A 29 18.09 38.39 -8.10
C THR A 29 18.23 38.76 -6.62
N SER A 30 18.31 37.75 -5.74
CA SER A 30 18.43 37.99 -4.30
C SER A 30 19.82 38.59 -4.00
N LYS A 31 19.89 39.91 -3.85
CA LYS A 31 21.05 40.64 -3.28
C LYS A 31 21.15 40.44 -1.76
N ILE A 32 21.08 39.20 -1.29
CA ILE A 32 21.34 38.90 0.12
C ILE A 32 22.78 38.41 0.20
N PRO A 33 23.73 39.23 0.67
CA PRO A 33 25.10 38.81 0.83
C PRO A 33 25.16 37.93 2.07
N THR A 34 25.27 36.61 1.91
CA THR A 34 25.71 35.76 3.02
C THR A 34 26.55 34.60 2.51
N TYR A 35 27.86 34.79 2.66
CA TYR A 35 28.89 33.76 2.56
C TYR A 35 28.48 32.51 3.35
N GLY A 36 28.34 31.36 2.65
CA GLY A 36 28.18 30.05 3.29
C GLY A 36 26.76 29.47 3.40
N GLN A 37 25.73 30.05 2.77
CA GLN A 37 24.48 29.31 2.56
C GLN A 37 24.76 28.08 1.69
N SER A 38 24.25 26.91 2.09
CA SER A 38 24.47 25.65 1.41
C SER A 38 23.72 25.60 0.07
N ASP A 39 24.13 26.41 -0.91
CA ASP A 39 23.50 26.49 -2.23
C ASP A 39 23.34 25.07 -2.82
N LYS A 40 24.42 24.29 -2.77
CA LYS A 40 24.46 22.87 -3.17
C LYS A 40 23.50 21.97 -2.38
N GLY A 41 23.36 22.21 -1.08
CA GLY A 41 22.42 21.48 -0.23
C GLY A 41 20.97 21.80 -0.61
N LEU A 42 20.68 23.05 -0.94
CA LEU A 42 19.38 23.50 -1.41
C LEU A 42 19.06 22.86 -2.78
N HIS A 43 20.02 22.85 -3.70
CA HIS A 43 19.92 22.13 -4.98
C HIS A 43 19.61 20.64 -4.79
N LEU A 44 20.34 19.96 -3.91
CA LEU A 44 20.09 18.56 -3.59
C LEU A 44 18.67 18.33 -3.05
N VAL A 45 18.24 19.10 -2.06
CA VAL A 45 16.92 18.94 -1.42
C VAL A 45 15.78 19.28 -2.37
N THR A 46 15.90 20.37 -3.13
CA THR A 46 14.87 20.79 -4.09
C THR A 46 14.67 19.74 -5.18
N PHE A 47 15.76 19.24 -5.78
CA PHE A 47 15.68 18.19 -6.79
C PHE A 47 15.21 16.84 -6.22
N PHE A 48 15.55 16.53 -4.96
CA PHE A 48 15.00 15.37 -4.27
C PHE A 48 13.47 15.46 -4.13
N LEU A 49 12.96 16.60 -3.68
CA LEU A 49 11.51 16.81 -3.50
C LEU A 49 10.76 16.85 -4.83
N LEU A 50 11.28 17.59 -5.83
CA LEU A 50 10.72 17.64 -7.19
C LEU A 50 10.64 16.24 -7.80
N THR A 51 11.72 15.46 -7.71
CA THR A 51 11.76 14.10 -8.24
C THR A 51 10.78 13.19 -7.52
N THR A 52 10.72 13.26 -6.20
CA THR A 52 9.76 12.49 -5.40
C THR A 52 8.34 12.81 -5.82
N LYS A 53 7.95 14.09 -5.88
CA LYS A 53 6.59 14.46 -6.28
C LYS A 53 6.29 14.04 -7.72
N PHE A 54 7.19 14.30 -8.66
CA PHE A 54 7.04 13.93 -10.07
C PHE A 54 6.83 12.43 -10.27
N TYR A 55 7.64 11.59 -9.61
CA TYR A 55 7.56 10.14 -9.72
C TYR A 55 6.15 9.60 -9.39
N TRP A 56 5.47 10.22 -8.42
CA TRP A 56 4.16 9.81 -7.95
C TRP A 56 2.98 10.51 -8.65
N ILE A 57 3.22 11.41 -9.62
CA ILE A 57 2.14 12.08 -10.39
C ILE A 57 1.38 11.07 -11.23
N LEU A 58 2.09 10.21 -11.96
CA LEU A 58 1.50 9.34 -12.97
C LEU A 58 1.22 7.95 -12.39
N GLU A 59 -0.03 7.50 -12.48
CA GLU A 59 -0.39 6.13 -12.17
C GLU A 59 -0.02 5.22 -13.34
N THR A 60 1.24 4.80 -13.35
CA THR A 60 1.78 3.96 -14.41
C THR A 60 2.66 2.84 -13.85
N THR A 61 3.09 1.93 -14.72
CA THR A 61 4.03 0.86 -14.34
C THR A 61 5.33 1.43 -13.80
N ARG A 62 5.95 0.75 -12.82
CA ARG A 62 7.23 1.15 -12.21
C ARG A 62 8.29 1.49 -13.27
N ARG A 63 8.41 0.68 -14.32
CA ARG A 63 9.39 0.88 -15.41
C ARG A 63 9.14 2.21 -16.13
N ARG A 64 7.89 2.48 -16.54
CA ARG A 64 7.52 3.75 -17.21
C ARG A 64 7.75 4.96 -16.31
N ALA A 65 7.36 4.88 -15.03
CA ALA A 65 7.58 5.96 -14.07
C ALA A 65 9.07 6.31 -13.92
N ILE A 66 9.94 5.29 -13.84
CA ILE A 66 11.40 5.49 -13.77
C ILE A 66 11.92 6.20 -15.02
N HIS A 67 11.59 5.72 -16.23
CA HIS A 67 12.10 6.34 -17.46
C HIS A 67 11.63 7.78 -17.64
N LEU A 68 10.36 8.07 -17.36
CA LEU A 68 9.83 9.43 -17.43
C LEU A 68 10.52 10.35 -16.42
N THR A 69 10.71 9.87 -15.18
CA THR A 69 11.36 10.67 -14.13
C THR A 69 12.84 10.93 -14.47
N LEU A 70 13.56 9.92 -14.96
CA LEU A 70 14.95 10.07 -15.41
C LEU A 70 15.06 11.09 -16.54
N LEU A 71 14.19 11.00 -17.55
CA LEU A 71 14.25 11.89 -18.70
C LEU A 71 13.87 13.32 -18.32
N THR A 72 12.75 13.50 -17.63
CA THR A 72 12.21 14.84 -17.34
C THR A 72 12.98 15.55 -16.23
N VAL A 73 13.21 14.88 -15.10
CA VAL A 73 13.78 15.55 -13.92
C VAL A 73 15.30 15.40 -13.86
N THR A 74 15.82 14.18 -14.00
CA THR A 74 17.27 13.94 -13.87
C THR A 74 18.07 14.43 -15.08
N ALA A 75 17.60 14.20 -16.30
CA ALA A 75 18.29 14.72 -17.49
C ALA A 75 17.82 16.13 -17.85
N GLY A 76 16.50 16.35 -17.95
CA GLY A 76 15.92 17.62 -18.35
C GLY A 76 16.12 18.74 -17.33
N LEU A 77 15.49 18.65 -16.16
CA LEU A 77 15.52 19.74 -15.19
C LEU A 77 16.90 19.92 -14.52
N SER A 78 17.64 18.84 -14.25
CA SER A 78 18.90 18.94 -13.49
C SER A 78 20.00 19.67 -14.27
N ILE A 79 20.04 19.47 -15.60
CA ILE A 79 20.98 20.16 -16.50
C ILE A 79 20.34 21.46 -17.02
N GLY A 80 19.07 21.40 -17.42
CA GLY A 80 18.38 22.51 -18.05
C GLY A 80 18.19 23.71 -17.13
N SER A 81 18.01 23.52 -15.82
CA SER A 81 17.92 24.62 -14.87
C SER A 81 19.21 25.44 -14.82
N GLU A 82 20.37 24.79 -14.82
CA GLU A 82 21.67 25.44 -14.84
C GLU A 82 21.91 26.21 -16.14
N VAL A 83 21.62 25.56 -17.27
CA VAL A 83 21.75 26.20 -18.60
C VAL A 83 20.85 27.43 -18.71
N VAL A 84 19.60 27.34 -18.24
CA VAL A 84 18.66 28.47 -18.26
C VAL A 84 19.14 29.59 -17.34
N GLN A 85 19.65 29.27 -16.15
CA GLN A 85 20.18 30.28 -15.23
C GLN A 85 21.41 30.99 -15.82
N ALA A 86 22.33 30.26 -16.44
CA ALA A 86 23.54 30.84 -17.06
C ALA A 86 23.23 31.67 -18.32
N LEU A 87 22.14 31.36 -19.03
CA LEU A 87 21.70 32.13 -20.20
C LEU A 87 20.91 33.39 -19.83
N LEU A 88 20.31 33.44 -18.64
CA LEU A 88 19.54 34.59 -18.20
C LEU A 88 20.45 35.65 -17.56
N PRO A 89 20.14 36.95 -17.74
CA PRO A 89 20.90 38.04 -17.11
C PRO A 89 20.52 38.20 -15.62
N ASN A 90 20.63 37.12 -14.85
CA ASN A 90 20.35 37.05 -13.41
C ASN A 90 21.60 37.22 -12.54
N GLY A 91 22.79 37.26 -13.16
CA GLY A 91 24.07 37.39 -12.47
C GLY A 91 24.60 36.10 -11.84
N ARG A 92 24.08 34.93 -12.23
CA ARG A 92 24.60 33.62 -11.82
C ARG A 92 25.52 33.06 -12.91
N GLU A 93 26.68 32.56 -12.50
CA GLU A 93 27.60 31.84 -13.37
C GLU A 93 27.26 30.35 -13.40
N PHE A 94 27.65 29.67 -14.48
CA PHE A 94 27.47 28.23 -14.64
C PHE A 94 28.36 27.46 -13.65
N ASP A 95 27.77 26.67 -12.74
CA ASP A 95 28.49 25.77 -11.81
C ASP A 95 28.17 24.28 -12.07
N PRO A 96 29.13 23.48 -12.56
CA PRO A 96 28.97 22.03 -12.69
C PRO A 96 28.62 21.30 -11.38
N PHE A 97 29.01 21.84 -10.23
CA PHE A 97 28.69 21.23 -8.93
C PHE A 97 27.21 21.39 -8.55
N ASP A 98 26.51 22.39 -9.08
CA ASP A 98 25.06 22.54 -8.90
C ASP A 98 24.30 21.49 -9.71
N ILE A 99 24.75 21.20 -10.93
CA ILE A 99 24.26 20.04 -11.72
C ILE A 99 24.50 18.74 -10.95
N LEU A 100 25.69 18.55 -10.38
CA LEU A 100 26.01 17.35 -9.60
C LEU A 100 25.06 17.20 -8.40
N ALA A 101 24.80 18.28 -7.67
CA ALA A 101 23.86 18.28 -6.55
C ALA A 101 22.44 17.91 -7.00
N ASN A 102 21.97 18.48 -8.12
CA ASN A 102 20.66 18.18 -8.73
C ASN A 102 20.55 16.70 -9.13
N VAL A 103 21.59 16.14 -9.76
CA VAL A 103 21.65 14.75 -10.20
C VAL A 103 21.68 13.80 -9.01
N VAL A 104 22.47 14.10 -7.98
CA VAL A 104 22.54 13.29 -6.75
C VAL A 104 21.19 13.30 -6.02
N GLY A 105 20.59 14.48 -5.84
CA GLY A 105 19.29 14.62 -5.20
C GLY A 105 18.18 13.87 -5.95
N SER A 106 18.10 14.04 -7.27
CA SER A 106 17.10 13.35 -8.09
C SER A 106 17.32 11.84 -8.15
N THR A 107 18.56 11.38 -8.31
CA THR A 107 18.86 9.93 -8.31
C THR A 107 18.52 9.29 -6.97
N GLY A 108 18.87 9.95 -5.85
CA GLY A 108 18.51 9.47 -4.51
C GLY A 108 17.00 9.32 -4.32
N ALA A 109 16.23 10.35 -4.70
CA ALA A 109 14.76 10.32 -4.65
C ALA A 109 14.15 9.23 -5.53
N LEU A 110 14.70 9.06 -6.73
CA LEU A 110 14.24 8.05 -7.69
C LEU A 110 14.49 6.63 -7.18
N LEU A 111 15.69 6.36 -6.63
CA LEU A 111 16.02 5.07 -6.04
C LEU A 111 15.09 4.74 -4.87
N LEU A 112 14.90 5.70 -3.95
CA LEU A 112 14.02 5.52 -2.80
C LEU A 112 12.56 5.29 -3.23
N SER A 113 12.06 6.09 -4.17
CA SER A 113 10.69 5.97 -4.68
C SER A 113 10.48 4.65 -5.43
N SER A 114 11.46 4.22 -6.24
CA SER A 114 11.44 2.94 -6.95
C SER A 114 11.44 1.75 -5.99
N TRP A 115 12.28 1.80 -4.95
CA TRP A 115 12.32 0.80 -3.89
C TRP A 115 11.00 0.72 -3.14
N TYR A 116 10.44 1.86 -2.72
CA TYR A 116 9.15 1.92 -2.05
C TYR A 116 8.01 1.42 -2.94
N HIS A 117 7.98 1.81 -4.21
CA HIS A 117 6.99 1.33 -5.18
C HIS A 117 7.04 -0.20 -5.33
N LYS A 118 8.25 -0.79 -5.38
CA LYS A 118 8.40 -2.25 -5.38
C LYS A 118 7.81 -2.89 -4.12
N ARG A 119 8.20 -2.41 -2.93
CA ARG A 119 7.69 -2.93 -1.64
C ARG A 119 6.18 -2.79 -1.51
N MET A 120 5.62 -1.68 -1.97
CA MET A 120 4.16 -1.45 -1.97
C MET A 120 3.44 -2.48 -2.86
N LEU A 121 3.97 -2.77 -4.05
CA LEU A 121 3.37 -3.78 -4.94
C LEU A 121 3.48 -5.20 -4.38
N GLU A 122 4.59 -5.53 -3.71
CA GLU A 122 4.76 -6.82 -3.02
C GLU A 122 3.73 -6.99 -1.91
N ARG A 123 3.49 -5.95 -1.10
CA ARG A 123 2.44 -5.96 -0.05
C ARG A 123 1.05 -6.13 -0.65
N LYS A 124 0.71 -5.37 -1.69
CA LYS A 124 -0.60 -5.48 -2.37
C LYS A 124 -0.85 -6.85 -2.97
N ARG A 125 0.19 -7.52 -3.50
CA ARG A 125 0.08 -8.89 -4.01
C ARG A 125 -0.20 -9.89 -2.89
N LYS A 126 0.50 -9.77 -1.77
CA LYS A 126 0.28 -10.65 -0.60
C LYS A 126 -1.14 -10.53 -0.07
N ASN A 127 -1.65 -9.31 0.11
CA ASN A 127 -3.02 -9.12 0.61
C ASN A 127 -4.07 -9.78 -0.28
N LYS A 128 -3.92 -9.72 -1.61
CA LYS A 128 -4.83 -10.40 -2.56
C LYS A 128 -4.73 -11.93 -2.55
N THR A 129 -3.60 -12.48 -2.09
CA THR A 129 -3.39 -13.94 -2.03
C THR A 129 -3.91 -14.55 -0.72
N TYR A 130 -3.92 -13.78 0.38
CA TYR A 130 -4.50 -14.23 1.65
C TYR A 130 -6.03 -14.07 1.71
N ASP A 131 -6.62 -13.36 0.75
CA ASP A 131 -8.08 -13.15 0.60
C ASP A 131 -8.81 -14.35 -0.04
N ILE A 132 -8.13 -15.50 -0.17
CA ILE A 132 -8.75 -16.75 -0.64
C ILE A 132 -9.33 -17.47 0.58
N VAL A 133 -10.33 -16.86 1.21
CA VAL A 133 -11.38 -17.62 1.91
C VAL A 133 -12.56 -17.64 0.94
N PRO A 134 -12.84 -18.77 0.27
CA PRO A 134 -14.00 -18.87 -0.61
C PRO A 134 -15.26 -18.92 0.26
N GLY A 135 -15.80 -17.75 0.61
CA GLY A 135 -17.00 -17.65 1.43
C GLY A 135 -17.23 -16.26 2.04
N GLU A 136 -17.30 -15.21 1.21
CA GLU A 136 -18.30 -14.14 1.28
C GLU A 136 -17.97 -13.09 0.22
N GLU A 137 -18.99 -12.72 -0.54
CA GLU A 137 -18.90 -11.80 -1.67
C GLU A 137 -18.67 -10.36 -1.16
N ASP A 138 -17.67 -9.69 -1.74
CA ASP A 138 -17.53 -8.24 -1.87
C ASP A 138 -17.93 -7.37 -0.66
N VAL A 139 -17.17 -7.47 0.44
CA VAL A 139 -17.05 -6.37 1.40
C VAL A 139 -15.64 -5.79 1.31
N ASP A 140 -15.53 -4.68 0.58
CA ASP A 140 -14.31 -3.87 0.48
C ASP A 140 -14.00 -3.28 1.87
N VAL A 141 -13.17 -3.97 2.65
CA VAL A 141 -12.71 -3.50 3.96
C VAL A 141 -11.64 -2.41 3.75
N GLU A 142 -12.06 -1.26 3.22
CA GLU A 142 -11.29 -0.01 3.31
C GLU A 142 -11.41 0.54 4.72
N LEU A 143 -10.53 0.06 5.60
CA LEU A 143 -10.35 0.57 6.95
C LEU A 143 -9.76 2.00 6.89
N GLY A 144 -10.62 3.02 6.77
CA GLY A 144 -10.29 4.36 7.29
C GLY A 144 -10.59 5.60 6.46
N GLU A 145 -11.31 5.57 5.33
CA GLU A 145 -11.67 6.84 4.66
C GLU A 145 -12.89 6.73 3.72
N GLY A 146 -14.10 6.65 4.28
CA GLY A 146 -15.36 6.77 3.54
C GLY A 146 -16.12 8.06 3.91
N PRO A 147 -16.74 8.78 2.95
CA PRO A 147 -17.55 9.98 3.20
C PRO A 147 -18.93 9.55 3.71
N GLY A 148 -19.02 9.29 5.02
CA GLY A 148 -20.22 8.80 5.65
C GLY A 148 -20.05 8.66 7.15
N LEU A 149 -19.72 9.76 7.83
CA LEU A 149 -19.89 9.89 9.28
C LEU A 149 -21.39 9.73 9.61
N GLY A 150 -21.79 8.51 9.93
CA GLY A 150 -23.12 8.17 10.41
C GLY A 150 -23.06 6.91 11.27
N ALA A 151 -23.22 7.11 12.57
CA ALA A 151 -23.42 6.16 13.67
C ALA A 151 -22.98 4.69 13.47
N GLN A 152 -21.90 4.33 14.16
CA GLN A 152 -21.63 2.94 14.56
C GLN A 152 -22.82 2.45 15.41
N GLU A 153 -23.73 1.67 14.84
CA GLU A 153 -24.83 1.07 15.59
C GLU A 153 -24.30 -0.12 16.40
N SER A 154 -24.40 0.01 17.72
CA SER A 154 -24.12 -1.04 18.67
C SER A 154 -25.12 -2.18 18.46
N GLY A 155 -24.63 -3.38 18.17
CA GLY A 155 -25.46 -4.57 18.01
C GLY A 155 -26.24 -4.91 19.28
N VAL A 156 -27.54 -4.60 19.27
CA VAL A 156 -28.57 -5.27 20.07
C VAL A 156 -29.73 -5.52 19.13
N THR A 157 -29.94 -6.77 18.75
CA THR A 157 -31.11 -7.18 17.97
C THR A 157 -32.26 -7.45 18.92
N ASP A 158 -33.24 -6.55 18.98
CA ASP A 158 -34.54 -6.84 19.59
C ASP A 158 -35.27 -7.89 18.73
N ALA A 159 -35.48 -9.07 19.30
CA ALA A 159 -36.20 -10.15 18.67
C ALA A 159 -37.73 -9.91 18.74
N GLN A 160 -38.31 -9.78 17.56
CA GLN A 160 -39.55 -10.47 17.15
C GLN A 160 -40.91 -9.98 17.69
N ALA A 161 -41.56 -9.14 16.88
CA ALA A 161 -43.02 -9.02 16.83
C ALA A 161 -43.60 -10.01 15.78
N ASN A 162 -43.92 -11.23 16.20
CA ASN A 162 -45.14 -11.98 15.80
C ASN A 162 -45.11 -13.43 16.29
N GLY A 163 -45.99 -13.74 17.23
CA GLY A 163 -46.89 -14.90 17.16
C GLY A 163 -46.28 -16.29 16.97
N GLY A 164 -45.41 -16.72 17.86
CA GLY A 164 -45.04 -18.13 18.02
C GLY A 164 -44.27 -18.29 19.32
N ALA A 165 -44.69 -19.22 20.18
CA ALA A 165 -44.02 -19.50 21.44
C ALA A 165 -42.60 -20.03 21.17
N VAL A 166 -41.64 -19.11 21.03
CA VAL A 166 -40.22 -19.41 21.04
C VAL A 166 -39.84 -19.55 22.51
N LYS A 167 -39.55 -20.78 22.92
CA LYS A 167 -38.91 -21.07 24.19
C LYS A 167 -37.57 -20.33 24.15
N SER A 168 -37.52 -19.18 24.82
CA SER A 168 -36.30 -18.40 24.98
C SER A 168 -35.35 -19.26 25.81
N THR A 169 -34.46 -20.00 25.16
CA THR A 169 -33.26 -20.49 25.83
C THR A 169 -32.40 -19.26 26.06
N ASP A 170 -32.48 -18.76 27.29
CA ASP A 170 -31.58 -17.74 27.77
C ASP A 170 -30.19 -18.37 27.79
N VAL A 171 -29.26 -17.81 27.02
CA VAL A 171 -27.88 -18.30 26.90
C VAL A 171 -27.20 -18.33 28.27
N THR A 172 -27.64 -17.47 29.21
CA THR A 172 -27.15 -17.50 30.59
C THR A 172 -27.63 -18.74 31.35
N GLN A 173 -28.85 -19.20 31.07
CA GLN A 173 -29.40 -20.41 31.66
C GLN A 173 -28.74 -21.67 31.10
N GLU A 174 -28.42 -21.72 29.80
CA GLU A 174 -27.68 -22.86 29.22
C GLU A 174 -26.25 -22.97 29.77
N LEU A 175 -25.62 -21.83 30.08
CA LEU A 175 -24.28 -21.79 30.66
C LEU A 175 -24.26 -22.21 32.14
N ASP A 176 -25.28 -21.84 32.92
CA ASP A 176 -25.44 -22.26 34.31
C ASP A 176 -25.79 -23.75 34.45
N ASN A 177 -26.37 -24.35 33.40
CA ASN A 177 -26.75 -25.76 33.36
C ASN A 177 -25.69 -26.65 32.69
N TRP A 178 -24.54 -26.09 32.33
CA TRP A 178 -23.42 -26.79 31.71
C TRP A 178 -22.60 -27.49 32.79
N ASP A 179 -22.72 -28.82 32.87
CA ASP A 179 -21.92 -29.63 33.78
C ASP A 179 -20.55 -29.90 33.13
N GLU A 180 -19.52 -29.18 33.57
CA GLU A 180 -18.13 -29.32 33.10
C GLU A 180 -17.57 -30.75 33.30
N ASN A 181 -18.27 -31.61 34.04
CA ASN A 181 -17.89 -32.97 34.38
C ASN A 181 -18.75 -34.06 33.72
N GLU A 182 -19.63 -33.73 32.77
CA GLU A 182 -20.29 -34.74 31.94
C GLU A 182 -19.25 -35.43 31.04
N GLU A 183 -18.82 -36.63 31.46
CA GLU A 183 -17.97 -37.53 30.67
C GLU A 183 -18.77 -38.15 29.52
N ASP A 184 -19.17 -37.34 28.53
CA ASP A 184 -19.84 -37.84 27.31
C ASP A 184 -18.83 -38.11 26.18
N TRP A 185 -17.70 -38.74 26.54
CA TRP A 185 -16.67 -39.20 25.62
C TRP A 185 -16.91 -40.68 25.28
N GLU A 186 -17.84 -40.93 24.37
CA GLU A 186 -18.04 -42.15 23.55
C GLU A 186 -17.55 -43.50 24.12
N GLU A 187 -18.48 -44.39 24.48
CA GLU A 187 -18.22 -45.83 24.48
C GLU A 187 -19.32 -46.60 23.74
N GLU A 188 -19.47 -46.32 22.43
CA GLU A 188 -20.15 -47.25 21.52
C GLU A 188 -19.35 -47.40 20.22
N GLY A 189 -18.25 -48.18 20.29
CA GLY A 189 -17.57 -48.64 19.10
C GLY A 189 -16.13 -49.11 19.27
N ALA A 190 -15.92 -50.30 19.86
CA ALA A 190 -15.00 -51.33 19.37
C ALA A 190 -14.56 -52.31 20.48
N GLU A 191 -15.35 -53.34 20.77
CA GLU A 191 -14.78 -54.57 21.33
C GLU A 191 -14.49 -55.56 20.19
N ALA A 192 -13.26 -55.47 19.69
CA ALA A 192 -12.60 -56.54 18.95
C ALA A 192 -12.24 -57.68 19.94
N GLY A 193 -13.22 -58.55 20.20
CA GLY A 193 -13.04 -59.81 20.93
C GLY A 193 -12.57 -60.93 19.99
N ASN A 194 -11.26 -61.18 20.01
CA ASN A 194 -10.52 -62.24 19.35
C ASN A 194 -11.19 -63.64 19.46
N LYS A 195 -11.60 -64.22 18.32
CA LYS A 195 -11.70 -65.68 18.12
C LYS A 195 -11.09 -66.04 16.78
N ALA A 196 -9.85 -66.52 16.84
CA ALA A 196 -9.20 -67.25 15.77
C ALA A 196 -9.67 -68.72 15.75
N GLU A 197 -9.60 -69.32 14.56
CA GLU A 197 -9.71 -70.76 14.21
C GLU A 197 -11.17 -71.30 14.15
N ASP A 198 -11.72 -71.81 13.03
CA ASP A 198 -11.14 -72.56 11.91
C ASP A 198 -11.88 -72.33 10.56
N GLU A 199 -11.13 -72.34 9.46
CA GLU A 199 -11.60 -72.26 8.06
C GLU A 199 -12.16 -73.60 7.52
N PRO A 200 -13.12 -73.58 6.58
CA PRO A 200 -13.61 -74.79 5.90
C PRO A 200 -12.82 -75.06 4.60
N SER A 201 -11.99 -76.11 4.57
CA SER A 201 -11.36 -76.60 3.33
C SER A 201 -11.97 -77.92 2.83
N LYS A 202 -12.70 -77.79 1.71
CA LYS A 202 -12.97 -78.76 0.63
C LYS A 202 -12.33 -80.15 0.75
N LYS A 203 -13.16 -81.20 0.79
CA LYS A 203 -12.81 -82.52 0.22
C LYS A 203 -13.40 -82.65 -1.19
N ARG A 204 -12.51 -83.06 -2.11
CA ARG A 204 -12.79 -83.47 -3.48
C ARG A 204 -13.41 -84.89 -3.50
N ALA A 205 -14.06 -85.21 -4.62
CA ALA A 205 -14.20 -86.57 -5.18
C ALA A 205 -12.88 -87.37 -5.03
N ASP A 206 -12.87 -88.69 -4.83
CA ASP A 206 -13.76 -89.78 -5.26
C ASP A 206 -14.12 -90.74 -4.11
#